data_AF-A0A7M3XJT9-F1
#
_entry.id   AF-A0A7M3XJT9-F1
#
_cell.length_a   1.000
_cell.length_b   1.000
_cell.length_c   1.000
_cell.angle_alpha   90.00
_cell.angle_beta   90.00
_cell.angle_gamma   90.00
#
_symmetry.space_group_name_H-M   'P 1'
#
loop_
_entity.id
_entity.type
_entity.pdbx_description
1 polymer ?
#
loop_
_entity_poly.entity_id
_entity_poly.type
_entity_poly.pdbx_seq_one_letter_code
_entity_poly.pdbx_strand_id
1 'polypeptide(L)'
;MTRSWISDTPDEVEHPPVPLGINEMVVPRISILLSISTVIVILLSSIWIGLDANKFLNNLEESFESVDESMIEMDGRWAWEVDMLFDTCDSREGDWAWPENLSSQDDLFLYPGELRCDWEHQGQGDTASIVVYNRGNQTLDLLLEIAGADVLFSQTDDTQYLINEMSSGDSVILEVFLTEDVSEADITVIASHVSLISAEVRLDVTIFQGAEIRTIHIEEGDRVEVEYTVWNADTGEELDSGTWTENAGDPWMSIEGFGWSTIGLDIDDDRGLILGVQSGTSHITLLPPPIGYGNSDGHELQDVWLRFEVNLERAPLSG
;
A
#
# COMPACT_ATOMS: atom_id res chain seq x y z
N MET A 1 -77.39 82.00 -26.63
CA MET A 1 -77.37 82.00 -25.14
C MET A 1 -76.58 80.77 -24.74
N THR A 2 -75.44 80.77 -24.02
CA THR A 2 -74.82 81.72 -23.07
C THR A 2 -73.31 81.45 -22.93
N ARG A 3 -72.54 82.55 -22.92
CA ARG A 3 -71.35 82.89 -22.10
C ARG A 3 -70.02 82.09 -22.16
N SER A 4 -69.05 82.76 -22.78
CA SER A 4 -67.68 83.10 -22.33
C SER A 4 -67.35 82.98 -20.83
N TRP A 5 -66.12 82.53 -20.55
CA TRP A 5 -65.24 83.20 -19.59
C TRP A 5 -63.81 83.30 -20.16
N ILE A 6 -63.21 84.47 -19.98
CA ILE A 6 -61.81 84.82 -20.28
C ILE A 6 -61.01 84.66 -18.97
N SER A 7 -59.75 84.26 -19.09
CA SER A 7 -58.68 84.45 -18.09
C SER A 7 -57.37 84.60 -18.88
N ASP A 8 -56.90 85.82 -19.14
CA ASP A 8 -55.85 86.52 -18.37
C ASP A 8 -54.64 85.63 -18.05
N THR A 9 -53.57 85.70 -18.85
CA THR A 9 -52.30 86.43 -18.56
C THR A 9 -51.31 86.31 -19.73
N PRO A 10 -50.42 87.31 -19.99
CA PRO A 10 -49.45 87.28 -21.08
C PRO A 10 -48.11 86.70 -20.60
N ASP A 11 -47.85 85.43 -20.92
CA ASP A 11 -46.61 84.75 -20.56
C ASP A 11 -45.57 84.79 -21.70
N GLU A 12 -44.46 85.43 -21.34
CA GLU A 12 -43.06 85.20 -21.70
C GLU A 12 -42.61 85.33 -23.17
N VAL A 13 -41.64 86.22 -23.35
CA VAL A 13 -40.82 86.35 -24.56
C VAL A 13 -40.01 85.07 -24.73
N GLU A 14 -40.40 84.21 -25.67
CA GLU A 14 -39.57 83.09 -26.11
C GLU A 14 -38.32 83.62 -26.82
N HIS A 15 -37.17 83.56 -26.14
CA HIS A 15 -35.88 83.57 -26.81
C HIS A 15 -35.73 82.25 -27.60
N PRO A 16 -35.26 82.27 -28.85
CA PRO A 16 -35.10 81.04 -29.61
C PRO A 16 -34.07 80.12 -28.93
N PRO A 17 -34.30 78.80 -28.87
CA PRO A 17 -33.31 77.88 -28.35
C PRO A 17 -32.07 77.92 -29.25
N VAL A 18 -30.90 78.19 -28.64
CA VAL A 18 -29.60 78.02 -29.30
C VAL A 18 -29.41 76.52 -29.55
N PRO A 19 -29.23 76.07 -30.80
CA PRO A 19 -28.93 74.67 -31.04
C PRO A 19 -27.50 74.39 -30.57
N LEU A 20 -27.36 73.68 -29.46
CA LEU A 20 -26.12 72.98 -29.15
C LEU A 20 -26.03 71.80 -30.11
N GLY A 21 -25.43 72.06 -31.29
CA GLY A 21 -25.12 71.04 -32.28
C GLY A 21 -24.08 70.07 -31.73
N ILE A 22 -24.49 69.09 -30.94
CA ILE A 22 -23.79 67.81 -30.93
C ILE A 22 -24.14 67.18 -32.28
N ASN A 23 -23.19 67.20 -33.22
CA ASN A 23 -23.33 66.61 -34.53
C ASN A 23 -24.02 65.24 -34.41
N GLU A 24 -25.20 65.08 -35.04
CA GLU A 24 -25.98 63.83 -35.07
C GLU A 24 -25.18 62.63 -35.63
N MET A 25 -24.03 62.88 -36.27
CA MET A 25 -23.14 61.84 -36.79
C MET A 25 -22.01 61.40 -35.84
N VAL A 26 -21.87 61.99 -34.64
CA VAL A 26 -20.79 61.64 -33.69
C VAL A 26 -21.15 60.41 -32.84
N VAL A 27 -22.40 60.32 -32.37
CA VAL A 27 -22.88 59.22 -31.52
C VAL A 27 -22.77 57.85 -32.23
N PRO A 28 -23.11 57.69 -33.53
CA PRO A 28 -22.98 56.41 -34.23
C PRO A 28 -21.53 56.00 -34.53
N ARG A 29 -20.59 56.96 -34.61
CA ARG A 29 -19.18 56.66 -34.92
C ARG A 29 -18.39 56.21 -33.69
N ILE A 30 -18.70 56.81 -32.53
CA ILE A 30 -18.09 56.41 -31.27
C ILE A 30 -18.51 54.99 -30.89
N SER A 31 -19.77 54.61 -31.11
CA SER A 31 -20.26 53.26 -30.81
C SER A 31 -19.65 52.18 -31.70
N ILE A 32 -19.41 52.45 -32.99
CA ILE A 32 -18.71 51.52 -33.90
C ILE A 32 -17.25 51.33 -33.48
N LEU A 33 -16.55 52.41 -33.10
CA LEU A 33 -15.17 52.31 -32.62
C LEU A 33 -15.08 51.55 -31.29
N LEU A 34 -16.06 51.76 -30.40
CA LEU A 34 -16.16 51.03 -29.15
C LEU A 34 -16.46 49.54 -29.38
N SER A 35 -17.32 49.18 -30.33
CA SER A 35 -17.59 47.76 -30.63
C SER A 35 -16.37 47.05 -31.21
N ILE A 36 -15.65 47.70 -32.13
CA ILE A 36 -14.41 47.17 -32.72
C ILE A 36 -13.34 46.99 -31.62
N SER A 37 -13.20 47.97 -30.73
CA SER A 37 -12.27 47.90 -29.60
C SER A 37 -12.61 46.72 -28.67
N THR A 38 -13.89 46.55 -28.33
CA THR A 38 -14.35 45.44 -27.49
C THR A 38 -14.06 44.08 -28.14
N VAL A 39 -14.28 43.94 -29.45
CA VAL A 39 -13.95 42.70 -30.18
C VAL A 39 -12.45 42.41 -30.12
N ILE A 40 -11.60 43.43 -30.29
CA ILE A 40 -10.14 43.28 -30.21
C ILE A 40 -9.72 42.85 -28.78
N VAL A 41 -10.29 43.46 -27.75
CA VAL A 41 -10.01 43.09 -26.35
C VAL A 41 -10.42 41.64 -26.08
N ILE A 42 -11.60 41.22 -26.57
CA ILE A 42 -12.07 39.83 -26.42
C ILE A 42 -11.12 38.85 -27.14
N LEU A 43 -10.62 39.19 -28.33
CA LEU A 43 -9.69 38.33 -29.05
C LEU A 43 -8.35 38.21 -28.31
N LEU A 44 -7.82 39.32 -27.80
CA LEU A 44 -6.56 39.34 -27.06
C LEU A 44 -6.66 38.60 -25.72
N SER A 45 -7.79 38.74 -25.00
CA SER A 45 -8.02 37.98 -23.78
C SER A 45 -8.21 36.49 -24.04
N SER A 46 -8.86 36.11 -25.14
CA SER A 46 -9.01 34.71 -25.55
C SER A 46 -7.65 34.05 -25.86
N ILE A 47 -6.75 34.79 -26.52
CA ILE A 47 -5.38 34.33 -26.79
C ILE A 47 -4.61 34.12 -25.48
N TRP A 48 -4.73 35.06 -24.54
CA TRP A 48 -4.08 34.95 -23.22
C TRP A 48 -4.57 33.75 -22.43
N ILE A 49 -5.89 33.52 -22.39
CA ILE A 49 -6.47 32.34 -21.74
C ILE A 49 -5.97 31.06 -22.40
N GLY A 50 -5.86 31.03 -23.73
CA GLY A 50 -5.30 29.88 -24.45
C GLY A 50 -3.84 29.59 -24.12
N LEU A 51 -3.01 30.63 -23.99
CA LEU A 51 -1.61 30.49 -23.60
C LEU A 51 -1.46 30.03 -22.15
N ASP A 52 -2.24 30.60 -21.23
CA ASP A 52 -2.21 30.22 -19.81
C ASP A 52 -2.76 28.80 -19.60
N ALA A 53 -3.81 28.41 -20.32
CA ALA A 53 -4.32 27.04 -20.30
C ALA A 53 -3.28 26.04 -20.83
N ASN A 54 -2.58 26.37 -21.92
CA ASN A 54 -1.51 25.52 -22.46
C ASN A 54 -0.34 25.40 -21.48
N LYS A 55 0.05 26.51 -20.83
CA LYS A 55 1.09 26.49 -19.79
C LYS A 55 0.67 25.69 -18.57
N PHE A 56 -0.59 25.81 -18.16
CA PHE A 56 -1.16 25.02 -17.06
C PHE A 56 -1.18 23.51 -17.39
N LEU A 57 -1.56 23.13 -18.61
CA LEU A 57 -1.54 21.74 -19.07
C LEU A 57 -0.11 21.18 -19.09
N ASN A 58 0.86 21.93 -19.64
CA ASN A 58 2.26 21.52 -19.64
C ASN A 58 2.81 21.38 -18.20
N ASN A 59 2.44 22.30 -17.31
CA ASN A 59 2.84 22.21 -15.90
C ASN A 59 2.16 21.04 -15.17
N LEU A 60 0.93 20.67 -15.53
CA LEU A 60 0.27 19.48 -15.00
C LEU A 60 0.99 18.21 -15.48
N GLU A 61 1.35 18.14 -16.76
CA GLU A 61 2.10 17.02 -17.34
C GLU A 61 3.50 16.88 -16.69
N GLU A 62 4.16 17.99 -16.37
CA GLU A 62 5.42 18.01 -15.62
C GLU A 62 5.24 17.68 -14.11
N SER A 63 4.06 17.93 -13.54
CA SER A 63 3.77 17.64 -12.11
C SER A 63 3.27 16.21 -11.88
N PHE A 64 2.70 15.59 -12.91
CA PHE A 64 2.42 14.16 -12.97
C PHE A 64 3.51 13.50 -13.81
N GLU A 65 4.77 13.65 -13.41
CA GLU A 65 5.85 12.85 -13.98
C GLU A 65 5.41 11.39 -13.88
N SER A 66 4.91 10.86 -15.00
CA SER A 66 4.37 9.52 -15.08
C SER A 66 5.52 8.63 -14.67
N VAL A 67 5.35 7.84 -13.61
CA VAL A 67 6.31 6.79 -13.29
C VAL A 67 6.50 6.01 -14.58
N ASP A 68 7.72 6.07 -15.12
CA ASP A 68 8.03 5.35 -16.34
C ASP A 68 7.85 3.87 -15.99
N GLU A 69 6.83 3.24 -16.58
CA GLU A 69 6.48 1.85 -16.34
C GLU A 69 7.71 0.96 -16.50
N SER A 70 8.60 1.30 -17.44
CA SER A 70 9.86 0.59 -17.67
C SER A 70 10.90 0.70 -16.54
N MET A 71 10.69 1.59 -15.57
CA MET A 71 11.55 1.71 -14.38
C MET A 71 11.09 0.84 -13.21
N ILE A 72 9.82 0.42 -13.20
CA ILE A 72 9.22 -0.40 -12.14
C ILE A 72 8.71 -1.75 -12.65
N GLU A 73 8.75 -1.98 -13.96
CA GLU A 73 8.61 -3.27 -14.62
C GLU A 73 9.99 -3.81 -14.99
N MET A 74 10.26 -5.07 -14.65
CA MET A 74 11.49 -5.78 -14.98
C MET A 74 11.15 -7.17 -15.48
N ASP A 75 11.66 -7.53 -16.66
CA ASP A 75 11.42 -8.83 -17.31
C ASP A 75 9.95 -9.27 -17.36
N GLY A 76 9.04 -8.30 -17.58
CA GLY A 76 7.61 -8.55 -17.70
C GLY A 76 6.86 -8.70 -16.37
N ARG A 77 7.52 -8.39 -15.25
CA ARG A 77 6.97 -8.46 -13.88
C ARG A 77 7.20 -7.13 -13.16
N TRP A 78 6.36 -6.82 -12.19
CA TRP A 78 6.57 -5.67 -11.32
C TRP A 78 7.75 -5.87 -10.39
N ALA A 79 8.41 -4.78 -10.03
CA ALA A 79 9.66 -4.79 -9.27
C ALA A 79 9.51 -5.11 -7.77
N TRP A 80 8.36 -5.61 -7.33
CA TRP A 80 8.13 -6.04 -5.96
C TRP A 80 7.44 -7.39 -5.91
N GLU A 81 7.56 -8.05 -4.77
CA GLU A 81 6.95 -9.34 -4.49
C GLU A 81 6.22 -9.28 -3.14
N VAL A 82 5.14 -10.04 -3.00
CA VAL A 82 4.34 -10.12 -1.76
C VAL A 82 4.28 -11.58 -1.34
N ASP A 83 4.45 -11.82 -0.04
CA ASP A 83 4.68 -13.14 0.54
C ASP A 83 4.03 -13.25 1.93
N MET A 84 3.76 -14.47 2.37
CA MET A 84 3.38 -14.78 3.74
C MET A 84 4.45 -15.70 4.32
N LEU A 85 4.96 -15.40 5.52
CA LEU A 85 6.13 -16.12 6.05
C LEU A 85 5.94 -17.63 6.24
N PHE A 86 4.70 -18.10 6.36
CA PHE A 86 4.40 -19.51 6.51
C PHE A 86 4.82 -20.30 5.27
N ASP A 87 5.47 -21.45 5.47
CA ASP A 87 5.88 -22.38 4.40
C ASP A 87 4.68 -23.20 3.89
N THR A 88 3.65 -22.50 3.42
CA THR A 88 2.39 -23.04 2.91
C THR A 88 2.05 -22.52 1.52
N CYS A 89 2.91 -21.68 0.95
CA CYS A 89 2.67 -21.01 -0.31
C CYS A 89 2.88 -21.91 -1.55
N ASP A 90 2.10 -21.66 -2.58
CA ASP A 90 2.21 -22.26 -3.91
C ASP A 90 1.93 -21.22 -5.01
N SER A 91 2.07 -21.63 -6.27
CA SER A 91 1.73 -20.79 -7.43
C SER A 91 0.28 -20.33 -7.37
N ARG A 92 0.07 -19.01 -7.37
CA ARG A 92 -1.25 -18.38 -7.25
C ARG A 92 -2.26 -18.91 -8.28
N GLU A 93 -1.83 -19.02 -9.53
CA GLU A 93 -2.67 -19.48 -10.66
C GLU A 93 -2.30 -20.90 -11.13
N GLY A 94 -1.38 -21.58 -10.45
CA GLY A 94 -0.87 -22.90 -10.84
C GLY A 94 -0.12 -22.90 -12.18
N ASP A 95 0.45 -21.75 -12.56
CA ASP A 95 1.12 -21.52 -13.84
C ASP A 95 2.64 -21.75 -13.78
N TRP A 96 3.19 -21.91 -12.58
CA TRP A 96 4.58 -22.30 -12.34
C TRP A 96 4.67 -23.36 -11.24
N ALA A 97 5.84 -23.97 -11.10
CA ALA A 97 6.13 -24.95 -10.05
C ALA A 97 7.33 -24.50 -9.24
N TRP A 98 7.32 -24.77 -7.94
CA TRP A 98 8.46 -24.51 -7.07
C TRP A 98 9.75 -25.11 -7.66
N PRO A 99 10.85 -24.34 -7.72
CA PRO A 99 12.12 -24.87 -8.18
C PRO A 99 12.67 -25.91 -7.20
N GLU A 100 13.50 -26.82 -7.71
CA GLU A 100 14.21 -27.78 -6.85
C GLU A 100 15.24 -27.10 -5.92
N ASN A 101 15.66 -25.89 -6.30
CA ASN A 101 16.62 -25.09 -5.54
C ASN A 101 16.22 -23.60 -5.62
N LEU A 102 15.85 -23.04 -4.49
CA LEU A 102 15.43 -21.65 -4.27
C LEU A 102 16.59 -20.67 -4.45
N SER A 103 17.80 -21.01 -3.96
CA SER A 103 18.98 -20.15 -4.14
C SER A 103 19.45 -20.02 -5.59
N SER A 104 18.98 -20.89 -6.49
CA SER A 104 19.30 -20.87 -7.92
C SER A 104 18.33 -20.06 -8.79
N GLN A 105 17.33 -19.41 -8.18
CA GLN A 105 16.44 -18.49 -8.89
C GLN A 105 17.22 -17.30 -9.46
N ASP A 106 16.62 -16.59 -10.42
CA ASP A 106 17.20 -15.38 -10.99
C ASP A 106 17.56 -14.41 -9.86
N ASP A 107 18.76 -13.83 -9.89
CA ASP A 107 19.24 -12.88 -8.87
C ASP A 107 18.24 -11.72 -8.65
N LEU A 108 17.38 -11.47 -9.65
CA LEU A 108 16.35 -10.44 -9.60
C LEU A 108 15.17 -10.78 -8.67
N PHE A 109 14.52 -11.94 -8.81
CA PHE A 109 13.26 -12.28 -8.14
C PHE A 109 13.42 -13.47 -7.19
N LEU A 110 12.76 -13.41 -6.03
CA LEU A 110 12.77 -14.50 -5.05
C LEU A 110 11.88 -15.67 -5.49
N TYR A 111 10.72 -15.34 -6.06
CA TYR A 111 9.72 -16.33 -6.47
C TYR A 111 9.54 -16.32 -7.99
N PRO A 112 9.17 -17.47 -8.61
CA PRO A 112 8.88 -17.51 -10.05
C PRO A 112 7.67 -16.65 -10.46
N GLY A 113 6.75 -16.37 -9.54
CA GLY A 113 5.56 -15.56 -9.77
C GLY A 113 4.79 -15.26 -8.49
N GLU A 114 3.55 -14.81 -8.63
CA GLU A 114 2.65 -14.51 -7.50
C GLU A 114 2.29 -15.77 -6.71
N LEU A 115 2.02 -15.57 -5.41
CA LEU A 115 1.82 -16.64 -4.45
C LEU A 115 0.34 -16.76 -4.02
N ARG A 116 -0.04 -17.98 -3.68
CA ARG A 116 -1.20 -18.28 -2.84
C ARG A 116 -0.75 -19.07 -1.63
N CYS A 117 -1.14 -18.67 -0.43
CA CYS A 117 -0.73 -19.31 0.81
C CYS A 117 -1.93 -19.73 1.66
N ASP A 118 -1.66 -20.57 2.65
CA ASP A 118 -2.64 -21.11 3.58
C ASP A 118 -2.32 -20.60 4.99
N TRP A 119 -3.31 -20.02 5.68
CA TRP A 119 -3.23 -19.59 7.08
C TRP A 119 -4.19 -20.41 7.93
N GLU A 120 -3.63 -21.36 8.69
CA GLU A 120 -4.36 -22.10 9.72
C GLU A 120 -4.45 -21.26 10.99
N HIS A 121 -5.64 -20.76 11.34
CA HIS A 121 -5.79 -19.86 12.49
C HIS A 121 -6.31 -20.54 13.75
N GLN A 122 -5.95 -20.01 14.92
CA GLN A 122 -6.36 -20.54 16.24
C GLN A 122 -7.46 -19.75 16.93
N GLY A 123 -8.11 -18.81 16.24
CA GLY A 123 -9.32 -18.12 16.70
C GLY A 123 -9.32 -16.64 16.37
N GLN A 124 -10.27 -15.90 16.95
CA GLN A 124 -10.32 -14.44 16.84
C GLN A 124 -9.10 -13.81 17.52
N GLY A 125 -8.42 -12.91 16.81
CA GLY A 125 -7.22 -12.22 17.29
C GLY A 125 -5.93 -12.94 16.91
N ASP A 126 -6.02 -14.08 16.23
CA ASP A 126 -4.84 -14.74 15.69
C ASP A 126 -4.16 -13.88 14.62
N THR A 127 -2.84 -14.02 14.49
CA THR A 127 -1.98 -13.13 13.72
C THR A 127 -1.20 -13.89 12.65
N ALA A 128 -0.74 -13.17 11.64
CA ALA A 128 0.17 -13.69 10.62
C ALA A 128 1.10 -12.59 10.11
N SER A 129 2.21 -12.98 9.48
CA SER A 129 3.20 -12.06 8.93
C SER A 129 3.17 -12.07 7.41
N ILE A 130 3.01 -10.87 6.83
CA ILE A 130 3.09 -10.61 5.38
C ILE A 130 4.36 -9.84 5.09
N VAL A 131 5.08 -10.20 4.05
CA VAL A 131 6.30 -9.51 3.61
C VAL A 131 6.10 -8.91 2.23
N VAL A 132 6.63 -7.70 2.05
CA VAL A 132 6.79 -7.07 0.74
C VAL A 132 8.28 -6.88 0.48
N TYR A 133 8.75 -7.32 -0.68
CA TYR A 133 10.15 -7.18 -1.10
C TYR A 133 10.26 -6.19 -2.25
N ASN A 134 11.19 -5.24 -2.19
CA ASN A 134 11.60 -4.44 -3.33
C ASN A 134 12.75 -5.13 -4.07
N ARG A 135 12.47 -5.67 -5.25
CA ARG A 135 13.45 -6.31 -6.13
C ARG A 135 14.00 -5.36 -7.20
N GLY A 136 13.42 -4.16 -7.28
CA GLY A 136 13.79 -3.12 -8.23
C GLY A 136 15.07 -2.38 -7.86
N ASN A 137 15.49 -1.51 -8.78
CA ASN A 137 16.59 -0.57 -8.56
C ASN A 137 16.11 0.83 -8.13
N GLN A 138 14.79 1.02 -7.98
CA GLN A 138 14.16 2.27 -7.56
C GLN A 138 13.58 2.14 -6.16
N THR A 139 13.44 3.28 -5.49
CA THR A 139 12.61 3.39 -4.29
C THR A 139 11.14 3.29 -4.68
N LEU A 140 10.34 2.55 -3.91
CA LEU A 140 8.92 2.32 -4.16
C LEU A 140 8.05 2.93 -3.05
N ASP A 141 6.94 3.53 -3.48
CA ASP A 141 5.80 3.86 -2.62
C ASP A 141 4.65 2.94 -2.99
N LEU A 142 4.23 2.08 -2.05
CA LEU A 142 3.22 1.05 -2.27
C LEU A 142 2.03 1.23 -1.33
N LEU A 143 0.83 1.16 -1.89
CA LEU A 143 -0.41 1.01 -1.14
C LEU A 143 -0.79 -0.47 -1.10
N LEU A 144 -0.84 -1.02 0.11
CA LEU A 144 -1.39 -2.34 0.38
C LEU A 144 -2.87 -2.23 0.69
N GLU A 145 -3.65 -3.15 0.15
CA GLU A 145 -5.07 -3.32 0.45
C GLU A 145 -5.36 -4.80 0.69
N ILE A 146 -6.07 -5.10 1.78
CA ILE A 146 -6.63 -6.42 2.04
C ILE A 146 -8.04 -6.44 1.47
N ALA A 147 -8.20 -7.15 0.35
CA ALA A 147 -9.50 -7.43 -0.24
C ALA A 147 -10.07 -8.72 0.38
N GLY A 148 -11.03 -8.56 1.26
CA GLY A 148 -11.61 -9.66 2.03
C GLY A 148 -12.33 -9.13 3.26
N ALA A 149 -12.97 -10.01 4.01
CA ALA A 149 -13.52 -9.65 5.31
C ALA A 149 -12.61 -10.17 6.43
N ASP A 150 -12.76 -9.56 7.60
CA ASP A 150 -12.30 -10.09 8.88
C ASP A 150 -10.78 -10.14 9.10
N VAL A 151 -9.98 -9.44 8.29
CA VAL A 151 -8.53 -9.29 8.49
C VAL A 151 -8.12 -7.82 8.34
N LEU A 152 -7.29 -7.34 9.27
CA LEU A 152 -6.76 -5.97 9.28
C LEU A 152 -5.24 -6.00 9.48
N PHE A 153 -4.55 -4.94 9.04
CA PHE A 153 -3.16 -4.69 9.41
C PHE A 153 -3.10 -4.23 10.87
N SER A 154 -2.30 -4.91 11.71
CA SER A 154 -2.23 -4.62 13.15
C SER A 154 -1.73 -3.20 13.45
N GLN A 155 -0.83 -2.68 12.62
CA GLN A 155 -0.24 -1.35 12.82
C GLN A 155 -1.21 -0.19 12.55
N THR A 156 -2.24 -0.40 11.73
CA THR A 156 -3.20 0.65 11.34
C THR A 156 -4.62 0.39 11.83
N ASP A 157 -4.95 -0.85 12.22
CA ASP A 157 -6.33 -1.28 12.49
C ASP A 157 -7.25 -0.98 11.28
N ASP A 158 -6.70 -1.17 10.07
CA ASP A 158 -7.37 -0.90 8.80
C ASP A 158 -6.99 -1.97 7.77
N THR A 159 -7.81 -2.08 6.73
CA THR A 159 -7.59 -2.91 5.53
C THR A 159 -6.53 -2.32 4.59
N GLN A 160 -6.06 -1.10 4.86
CA GLN A 160 -5.09 -0.39 4.03
C GLN A 160 -3.83 -0.05 4.81
N TYR A 161 -2.68 -0.19 4.16
CA TYR A 161 -1.38 0.20 4.70
C TYR A 161 -0.53 0.87 3.62
N LEU A 162 0.11 1.99 3.95
CA LEU A 162 0.97 2.73 3.02
C LEU A 162 2.43 2.49 3.39
N ILE A 163 3.16 1.77 2.53
CA ILE A 163 4.62 1.69 2.58
C ILE A 163 5.17 2.90 1.82
N ASN A 164 5.93 3.74 2.51
CA ASN A 164 6.58 4.91 1.92
C ASN A 164 8.08 4.67 1.82
N GLU A 165 8.67 5.13 0.73
CA GLU A 165 10.12 5.21 0.50
C GLU A 165 10.86 3.88 0.71
N MET A 166 10.30 2.74 0.30
CA MET A 166 10.95 1.43 0.39
C MET A 166 12.14 1.37 -0.58
N SER A 167 13.37 1.32 -0.07
CA SER A 167 14.57 1.38 -0.92
C SER A 167 14.73 0.12 -1.78
N SER A 168 15.54 0.23 -2.82
CA SER A 168 15.95 -0.91 -3.64
C SER A 168 16.60 -2.00 -2.77
N GLY A 169 16.11 -3.24 -2.89
CA GLY A 169 16.60 -4.38 -2.13
C GLY A 169 16.01 -4.51 -0.72
N ASP A 170 15.26 -3.51 -0.23
CA ASP A 170 14.65 -3.56 1.10
C ASP A 170 13.44 -4.51 1.13
N SER A 171 13.07 -4.90 2.33
CA SER A 171 11.84 -5.62 2.65
C SER A 171 11.09 -4.94 3.79
N VAL A 172 9.78 -5.09 3.81
CA VAL A 172 8.92 -4.64 4.92
C VAL A 172 8.05 -5.81 5.33
N ILE A 173 8.10 -6.18 6.61
CA ILE A 173 7.22 -7.19 7.21
C ILE A 173 6.12 -6.47 7.98
N LEU A 174 4.88 -6.94 7.81
CA LEU A 174 3.68 -6.39 8.43
C LEU A 174 2.92 -7.50 9.13
N GLU A 175 2.35 -7.18 10.29
CA GLU A 175 1.44 -8.08 10.99
C GLU A 175 0.01 -7.85 10.50
N VAL A 176 -0.71 -8.93 10.25
CA VAL A 176 -2.15 -8.92 10.08
C VAL A 176 -2.80 -9.75 11.16
N PHE A 177 -4.02 -9.39 11.54
CA PHE A 177 -4.78 -10.14 12.54
C PHE A 177 -6.23 -10.38 12.11
N LEU A 178 -6.77 -11.49 12.58
CA LEU A 178 -8.13 -11.92 12.30
C LEU A 178 -9.12 -11.26 13.28
N THR A 179 -10.08 -10.49 12.79
CA THR A 179 -11.02 -9.74 13.65
C THR A 179 -12.20 -10.56 14.12
N GLU A 180 -12.55 -11.66 13.43
CA GLU A 180 -13.65 -12.56 13.77
C GLU A 180 -13.23 -14.03 13.62
N ASP A 181 -13.74 -14.91 14.48
CA ASP A 181 -13.51 -16.36 14.32
C ASP A 181 -14.31 -16.89 13.12
N VAL A 182 -13.61 -17.31 12.07
CA VAL A 182 -14.18 -17.88 10.84
C VAL A 182 -13.88 -19.37 10.75
N SER A 183 -14.68 -20.14 10.00
CA SER A 183 -14.32 -21.55 9.74
C SER A 183 -13.39 -21.67 8.53
N GLU A 184 -13.65 -20.86 7.51
CA GLU A 184 -12.91 -20.79 6.26
C GLU A 184 -13.23 -19.43 5.60
N ALA A 185 -12.21 -18.76 5.06
CA ALA A 185 -12.33 -17.51 4.34
C ALA A 185 -11.20 -17.39 3.30
N ASP A 186 -11.40 -16.57 2.28
CA ASP A 186 -10.35 -16.21 1.32
C ASP A 186 -10.18 -14.69 1.35
N ILE A 187 -8.93 -14.25 1.39
CA ILE A 187 -8.54 -12.84 1.24
C ILE A 187 -7.51 -12.71 0.12
N THR A 188 -7.37 -11.51 -0.41
CA THR A 188 -6.26 -11.15 -1.31
C THR A 188 -5.58 -9.91 -0.76
N VAL A 189 -4.27 -9.97 -0.59
CA VAL A 189 -3.44 -8.80 -0.28
C VAL A 189 -2.93 -8.24 -1.61
N ILE A 190 -3.26 -6.99 -1.89
CA ILE A 190 -2.93 -6.30 -3.13
C ILE A 190 -1.91 -5.22 -2.81
N ALA A 191 -0.68 -5.34 -3.34
CA ALA A 191 0.33 -4.30 -3.25
C ALA A 191 0.38 -3.54 -4.58
N SER A 192 -0.05 -2.27 -4.57
CA SER A 192 -0.15 -1.42 -5.75
C SER A 192 0.78 -0.20 -5.67
N HIS A 193 1.36 0.20 -6.79
CA HIS A 193 2.19 1.41 -6.82
C HIS A 193 1.31 2.67 -6.68
N VAL A 194 1.65 3.56 -5.75
CA VAL A 194 0.80 4.72 -5.38
C VAL A 194 0.51 5.64 -6.57
N SER A 195 1.48 5.83 -7.47
CA SER A 195 1.34 6.66 -8.69
C SER A 195 0.84 5.91 -9.93
N LEU A 196 0.86 4.57 -9.91
CA LEU A 196 0.46 3.71 -11.04
C LEU A 196 -0.32 2.51 -10.50
N ILE A 197 -1.57 2.74 -10.13
CA ILE A 197 -2.41 1.74 -9.44
C ILE A 197 -2.65 0.47 -10.29
N SER A 198 -2.52 0.57 -11.61
CA SER A 198 -2.60 -0.61 -12.49
C SER A 198 -1.40 -1.55 -12.36
N ALA A 199 -0.30 -1.08 -11.77
CA ALA A 199 0.83 -1.90 -11.41
C ALA A 199 0.59 -2.44 -9.99
N GLU A 200 0.17 -3.70 -9.93
CA GLU A 200 -0.24 -4.40 -8.73
C GLU A 200 0.34 -5.82 -8.71
N VAL A 201 0.70 -6.29 -7.52
CA VAL A 201 1.07 -7.68 -7.23
C VAL A 201 0.13 -8.21 -6.18
N ARG A 202 -0.33 -9.45 -6.36
CA ARG A 202 -1.32 -10.08 -5.48
C ARG A 202 -0.76 -11.28 -4.74
N LEU A 203 -1.16 -11.40 -3.48
CA LEU A 203 -1.02 -12.59 -2.64
C LEU A 203 -2.43 -13.06 -2.27
N ASP A 204 -2.81 -14.27 -2.68
CA ASP A 204 -4.07 -14.88 -2.25
C ASP A 204 -3.83 -15.69 -0.97
N VAL A 205 -4.71 -15.58 0.03
CA VAL A 205 -4.58 -16.33 1.29
C VAL A 205 -5.89 -17.04 1.58
N THR A 206 -5.81 -18.37 1.71
CA THR A 206 -6.92 -19.18 2.22
C THR A 206 -6.74 -19.34 3.72
N ILE A 207 -7.71 -18.84 4.47
CA ILE A 207 -7.75 -18.86 5.93
C ILE A 207 -8.69 -19.98 6.36
N PHE A 208 -8.26 -20.84 7.29
CA PHE A 208 -9.11 -21.90 7.81
C PHE A 208 -8.84 -22.17 9.28
N GLN A 209 -9.87 -22.60 9.99
CA GLN A 209 -9.79 -22.85 11.42
C GLN A 209 -8.96 -24.09 11.71
N GLY A 210 -7.98 -23.94 12.61
CA GLY A 210 -7.17 -25.03 13.12
C GLY A 210 -7.95 -26.00 14.00
N ALA A 211 -7.33 -27.16 14.27
CA ALA A 211 -8.00 -28.23 15.02
C ALA A 211 -8.21 -27.90 16.51
N GLU A 212 -7.36 -27.06 17.10
CA GLU A 212 -7.33 -26.76 18.53
C GLU A 212 -7.13 -25.27 18.80
N ILE A 213 -8.25 -24.54 18.93
CA ILE A 213 -8.28 -23.11 19.28
C ILE A 213 -7.47 -22.85 20.57
N ARG A 214 -6.61 -21.84 20.51
CA ARG A 214 -5.80 -21.33 21.62
C ARG A 214 -6.33 -19.97 22.07
N THR A 215 -6.11 -19.62 23.33
CA THR A 215 -6.67 -18.38 23.92
C THR A 215 -5.72 -17.18 23.81
N ILE A 216 -4.41 -17.42 23.70
CA ILE A 216 -3.39 -16.38 23.68
C ILE A 216 -2.71 -16.42 22.33
N HIS A 217 -2.83 -15.33 21.59
CA HIS A 217 -2.23 -15.11 20.29
C HIS A 217 -0.97 -14.25 20.47
N ILE A 218 0.15 -14.64 19.86
CA ILE A 218 1.40 -13.86 19.94
C ILE A 218 1.35 -12.72 18.91
N GLU A 219 1.52 -11.49 19.38
CA GLU A 219 1.51 -10.26 18.59
C GLU A 219 2.86 -9.52 18.65
N GLU A 220 3.07 -8.55 17.76
CA GLU A 220 4.27 -7.71 17.73
C GLU A 220 4.56 -7.09 19.11
N GLY A 221 5.80 -7.23 19.56
CA GLY A 221 6.27 -6.75 20.86
C GLY A 221 6.16 -7.76 22.00
N ASP A 222 5.48 -8.89 21.81
CA ASP A 222 5.43 -9.94 22.81
C ASP A 222 6.77 -10.63 23.01
N ARG A 223 7.11 -10.88 24.27
CA ARG A 223 8.33 -11.59 24.63
C ARG A 223 8.05 -13.06 24.91
N VAL A 224 8.51 -13.92 24.01
CA VAL A 224 8.22 -15.35 23.99
C VAL A 224 9.48 -16.20 24.16
N GLU A 225 9.30 -17.43 24.64
CA GLU A 225 10.33 -18.48 24.57
C GLU A 225 9.85 -19.51 23.55
N VAL A 226 10.70 -19.80 22.56
CA VAL A 226 10.42 -20.76 21.49
C VAL A 226 11.48 -21.84 21.44
N GLU A 227 11.09 -23.07 21.14
CA GLU A 227 11.98 -24.08 20.61
C GLU A 227 12.03 -23.91 19.09
N TYR A 228 13.22 -23.93 18.50
CA TYR A 228 13.40 -23.80 17.07
C TYR A 228 14.36 -24.85 16.52
N THR A 229 14.14 -25.22 15.26
CA THR A 229 15.13 -25.88 14.42
C THR A 229 15.18 -25.17 13.08
N VAL A 230 16.38 -24.94 12.57
CA VAL A 230 16.60 -24.28 11.28
C VAL A 230 17.33 -25.20 10.31
N TRP A 231 16.82 -25.26 9.09
CA TRP A 231 17.42 -26.00 7.99
C TRP A 231 17.77 -25.09 6.83
N ASN A 232 18.76 -25.50 6.06
CA ASN A 232 18.95 -25.02 4.70
C ASN A 232 17.81 -25.56 3.83
N ALA A 233 16.99 -24.67 3.27
CA ALA A 233 15.76 -25.05 2.56
C ALA A 233 16.01 -25.88 1.30
N ASP A 234 17.14 -25.66 0.61
CA ASP A 234 17.50 -26.36 -0.64
C ASP A 234 18.03 -27.76 -0.41
N THR A 235 18.82 -27.95 0.66
CA THR A 235 19.53 -29.21 0.92
C THR A 235 18.87 -30.07 1.98
N GLY A 236 18.02 -29.48 2.84
CA GLY A 236 17.46 -30.11 4.02
C GLY A 236 18.48 -30.36 5.14
N GLU A 237 19.68 -29.77 5.08
CA GLU A 237 20.68 -29.86 6.15
C GLU A 237 20.23 -29.05 7.36
N GLU A 238 20.20 -29.67 8.55
CA GLU A 238 19.98 -28.97 9.82
C GLU A 238 21.20 -28.10 10.12
N LEU A 239 20.96 -26.80 10.28
CA LEU A 239 21.99 -25.80 10.55
C LEU A 239 22.16 -25.56 12.05
N ASP A 240 21.05 -25.47 12.79
CA ASP A 240 21.03 -25.26 14.23
C ASP A 240 19.68 -25.68 14.86
N SER A 241 19.67 -25.95 16.17
CA SER A 241 18.46 -26.22 16.95
C SER A 241 18.64 -25.84 18.42
N GLY A 242 17.56 -25.38 19.06
CA GLY A 242 17.59 -25.05 20.48
C GLY A 242 16.40 -24.27 20.98
N THR A 243 16.56 -23.65 22.16
CA THR A 243 15.56 -22.76 22.76
C THR A 243 16.06 -21.33 22.74
N TRP A 244 15.19 -20.39 22.35
CA TRP A 244 15.51 -18.98 22.27
C TRP A 244 14.41 -18.12 22.89
N THR A 245 14.80 -16.99 23.47
CA THR A 245 13.85 -15.96 23.91
C THR A 245 13.86 -14.84 22.90
N GLU A 246 12.72 -14.58 22.28
CA GLU A 246 12.57 -13.57 21.24
C GLU A 246 11.57 -12.48 21.64
N ASN A 247 11.70 -11.31 21.01
CA ASN A 247 10.62 -10.34 20.94
C ASN A 247 9.97 -10.45 19.55
N ALA A 248 8.70 -10.83 19.51
CA ALA A 248 7.96 -10.99 18.27
C ALA A 248 7.95 -9.68 17.46
N GLY A 249 8.31 -9.74 16.17
CA GLY A 249 8.34 -8.59 15.27
C GLY A 249 9.41 -7.50 15.55
N ASP A 250 10.08 -7.53 16.71
CA ASP A 250 11.15 -6.59 17.09
C ASP A 250 12.44 -7.33 17.52
N PRO A 251 13.08 -8.08 16.60
CA PRO A 251 14.25 -8.90 16.92
C PRO A 251 15.46 -8.03 17.25
N TRP A 252 16.12 -8.33 18.37
CA TRP A 252 17.31 -7.58 18.81
C TRP A 252 18.64 -8.30 18.51
N MET A 253 18.68 -9.63 18.62
CA MET A 253 19.92 -10.41 18.47
C MET A 253 19.82 -11.52 17.42
N SER A 254 18.68 -11.64 16.76
CA SER A 254 18.40 -12.61 15.71
C SER A 254 18.23 -11.91 14.35
N ILE A 255 18.10 -12.72 13.29
CA ILE A 255 17.74 -12.25 11.96
C ILE A 255 16.27 -11.77 11.96
N GLU A 256 15.97 -10.78 11.12
CA GLU A 256 14.64 -10.15 11.08
C GLU A 256 13.52 -11.18 10.89
N GLY A 257 13.64 -12.03 9.87
CA GLY A 257 12.64 -13.04 9.57
C GLY A 257 12.38 -14.03 10.70
N PHE A 258 13.37 -14.33 11.56
CA PHE A 258 13.15 -15.21 12.71
C PHE A 258 12.32 -14.53 13.81
N GLY A 259 12.55 -13.25 14.09
CA GLY A 259 11.72 -12.49 15.03
C GLY A 259 10.26 -12.38 14.58
N TRP A 260 10.05 -12.22 13.27
CA TRP A 260 8.70 -12.22 12.69
C TRP A 260 8.10 -13.62 12.58
N SER A 261 8.92 -14.67 12.51
CA SER A 261 8.45 -16.07 12.52
C SER A 261 7.83 -16.50 13.85
N THR A 262 7.86 -15.68 14.91
CA THR A 262 7.15 -16.01 16.17
C THR A 262 5.72 -15.48 16.21
N ILE A 263 5.34 -14.61 15.27
CA ILE A 263 3.97 -14.10 15.11
C ILE A 263 3.11 -15.18 14.44
N GLY A 264 1.86 -15.34 14.89
CA GLY A 264 0.96 -16.44 14.51
C GLY A 264 1.20 -17.74 15.29
N LEU A 265 2.07 -17.71 16.29
CA LEU A 265 2.11 -18.74 17.32
C LEU A 265 1.07 -18.44 18.39
N ASP A 266 0.55 -19.48 19.01
CA ASP A 266 -0.52 -19.38 20.00
C ASP A 266 -0.32 -20.37 21.13
N ILE A 267 -0.90 -20.07 22.29
CA ILE A 267 -0.83 -20.94 23.45
C ILE A 267 -2.10 -20.87 24.29
N ASP A 268 -2.38 -21.93 25.03
CA ASP A 268 -3.45 -21.91 26.02
C ASP A 268 -3.14 -20.94 27.18
N ASP A 269 -4.17 -20.63 27.97
CA ASP A 269 -4.10 -19.76 29.16
C ASP A 269 -3.03 -20.17 30.20
N ASP A 270 -2.52 -21.39 30.13
CA ASP A 270 -1.46 -21.86 31.02
C ASP A 270 -0.06 -21.32 30.63
N ARG A 271 0.09 -20.72 29.44
CA ARG A 271 1.31 -20.03 28.97
C ARG A 271 2.58 -20.88 29.04
N GLY A 272 2.45 -22.20 28.94
CA GLY A 272 3.57 -23.14 29.07
C GLY A 272 4.15 -23.26 30.48
N LEU A 273 3.36 -22.91 31.51
CA LEU A 273 3.78 -22.99 32.92
C LEU A 273 3.46 -24.34 33.56
N ILE A 274 2.60 -25.16 32.95
CA ILE A 274 2.27 -26.49 33.45
C ILE A 274 3.31 -27.50 32.95
N LEU A 275 4.18 -27.94 33.86
CA LEU A 275 5.23 -28.92 33.55
C LEU A 275 4.65 -30.20 32.91
N GLY A 276 5.14 -30.52 31.71
CA GLY A 276 4.79 -31.74 30.97
C GLY A 276 3.53 -31.63 30.12
N VAL A 277 2.96 -30.43 29.97
CA VAL A 277 1.91 -30.12 28.99
C VAL A 277 2.52 -29.23 27.92
N GLN A 278 2.41 -29.64 26.66
CA GLN A 278 2.74 -28.79 25.51
C GLN A 278 1.43 -28.16 25.05
N SER A 279 1.29 -26.87 25.29
CA SER A 279 0.08 -26.10 24.96
C SER A 279 0.28 -25.07 23.87
N GLY A 280 1.52 -24.83 23.44
CA GLY A 280 1.84 -23.95 22.33
C GLY A 280 1.62 -24.62 20.98
N THR A 281 1.34 -23.81 19.97
CA THR A 281 1.34 -24.22 18.57
C THR A 281 2.75 -24.18 17.99
N SER A 282 2.85 -24.74 16.79
CA SER A 282 4.07 -24.75 16.00
C SER A 282 3.73 -24.52 14.54
N HIS A 283 4.62 -23.87 13.81
CA HIS A 283 4.54 -23.76 12.36
C HIS A 283 5.92 -23.81 11.71
N ILE A 284 5.92 -23.80 10.39
CA ILE A 284 7.12 -23.71 9.58
C ILE A 284 7.09 -22.38 8.83
N THR A 285 8.19 -21.65 8.86
CA THR A 285 8.40 -20.45 8.04
C THR A 285 9.52 -20.66 7.03
N LEU A 286 9.40 -19.98 5.88
CA LEU A 286 10.40 -19.98 4.82
C LEU A 286 10.96 -18.57 4.67
N LEU A 287 12.26 -18.41 4.92
CA LEU A 287 12.93 -17.12 4.95
C LEU A 287 13.90 -16.98 3.78
N PRO A 288 13.63 -16.10 2.81
CA PRO A 288 14.62 -15.76 1.79
C PRO A 288 15.80 -14.96 2.37
N PRO A 289 16.92 -14.89 1.64
CA PRO A 289 18.10 -14.14 2.05
C PRO A 289 17.84 -12.72 2.59
N PRO A 290 16.99 -11.86 1.99
CA PRO A 290 16.82 -10.47 2.44
C PRO A 290 16.37 -10.33 3.91
N ILE A 291 15.54 -11.25 4.40
CA ILE A 291 15.08 -11.28 5.80
C ILE A 291 15.82 -12.32 6.65
N GLY A 292 16.78 -13.03 6.04
CA GLY A 292 17.72 -13.94 6.67
C GLY A 292 19.11 -13.31 6.82
N TYR A 293 20.12 -13.93 6.20
CA TYR A 293 21.52 -13.48 6.27
C TYR A 293 21.98 -12.70 5.04
N GLY A 294 21.12 -12.39 4.07
CA GLY A 294 21.47 -11.72 2.81
C GLY A 294 22.05 -10.32 2.99
N ASN A 295 21.70 -9.63 4.09
CA ASN A 295 22.27 -8.33 4.44
C ASN A 295 23.59 -8.43 5.24
N SER A 296 24.13 -9.65 5.41
CA SER A 296 25.37 -9.91 6.15
C SER A 296 26.51 -10.27 5.19
N ASP A 297 27.15 -9.25 4.61
CA ASP A 297 28.25 -9.41 3.66
C ASP A 297 29.35 -10.37 4.15
N GLY A 298 29.58 -11.45 3.38
CA GLY A 298 30.59 -12.46 3.66
C GLY A 298 30.18 -13.51 4.70
N HIS A 299 28.92 -13.50 5.15
CA HIS A 299 28.37 -14.56 6.00
C HIS A 299 28.19 -15.85 5.19
N GLU A 300 28.44 -17.00 5.81
CA GLU A 300 28.38 -18.29 5.10
C GLU A 300 26.96 -18.67 4.62
N LEU A 301 25.94 -18.10 5.28
CA LEU A 301 24.52 -18.28 4.96
C LEU A 301 23.93 -17.12 4.15
N GLN A 302 24.74 -16.18 3.66
CA GLN A 302 24.23 -14.95 3.01
C GLN A 302 23.31 -15.24 1.80
N ASP A 303 23.56 -16.33 1.07
CA ASP A 303 22.81 -16.69 -0.15
C ASP A 303 21.85 -17.87 0.09
N VAL A 304 21.58 -18.21 1.36
CA VAL A 304 20.84 -19.40 1.76
C VAL A 304 19.41 -19.05 2.15
N TRP A 305 18.46 -19.79 1.60
CA TRP A 305 17.08 -19.82 2.09
C TRP A 305 17.00 -20.68 3.36
N LEU A 306 16.35 -20.16 4.39
CA LEU A 306 16.23 -20.82 5.69
C LEU A 306 14.81 -21.30 5.88
N ARG A 307 14.65 -22.55 6.30
CA ARG A 307 13.37 -23.09 6.78
C ARG A 307 13.45 -23.17 8.30
N PHE A 308 12.53 -22.54 9.01
CA PHE A 308 12.45 -22.60 10.47
C PHE A 308 11.20 -23.36 10.88
N GLU A 309 11.35 -24.37 11.74
CA GLU A 309 10.24 -24.90 12.53
C GLU A 309 10.32 -24.21 13.89
N VAL A 310 9.25 -23.55 14.28
CA VAL A 310 9.18 -22.78 15.52
C VAL A 310 8.02 -23.30 16.34
N ASN A 311 8.27 -23.63 17.61
CA ASN A 311 7.31 -24.17 18.57
C ASN A 311 7.28 -23.25 19.81
N LEU A 312 6.09 -22.80 20.20
CA LEU A 312 5.93 -21.89 21.33
C LEU A 312 6.01 -22.63 22.66
N GLU A 313 7.06 -22.34 23.44
CA GLU A 313 7.27 -22.95 24.75
C GLU A 313 6.67 -22.10 25.87
N ARG A 314 6.79 -20.76 25.78
CA ARG A 314 6.20 -19.84 26.76
C ARG A 314 5.78 -18.52 26.14
N ALA A 315 4.60 -18.07 26.53
CA ALA A 315 4.10 -16.72 26.26
C ALA A 315 4.47 -15.73 27.40
N PRO A 316 4.41 -14.41 27.14
CA PRO A 316 4.61 -13.39 28.16
C PRO A 316 3.67 -13.57 29.35
N LEU A 317 4.04 -13.11 30.55
CA LEU A 317 3.22 -13.26 31.76
C LEU A 317 2.17 -12.14 31.95
N SER A 318 2.16 -11.14 31.08
CA SER A 318 1.30 -9.97 31.18
C SER A 318 0.76 -9.59 29.81
N GLY A 319 -0.56 -9.74 29.65
CA GLY A 319 -1.39 -8.91 28.79
C GLY A 319 -2.23 -7.98 29.65
#